data_AF-A0A3P8V9P2-F1
#
_entry.id   AF-A0A3P8V9P2-F1
#
_cell.length_a   1.000
_cell.length_b   1.000
_cell.length_c   1.000
_cell.angle_alpha   90.00
_cell.angle_beta   90.00
_cell.angle_gamma   90.00
#
_symmetry.space_group_name_H-M   'P 1'
#
loop_
_entity.id
_entity.type
_entity.pdbx_description
1 polymer ?
#
loop_
_entity_poly.entity_id
_entity_poly.type
_entity_poly.pdbx_seq_one_letter_code
_entity_poly.pdbx_strand_id
1 'polypeptide(L)'
;MCLVASGAVEAFFEIGIHCWDIAAGAVIVQEAGGLLLDVDGGPFDLMSRRMLSANNDVIAHRIIKEIEVFPVERDDAPVQKK
;
A
#
# COMPACT_ATOMS: atom_id res chain seq x y z
N MET A 1 6.14 -5.81 -2.83
CA MET A 1 6.75 -5.38 -1.54
C MET A 1 8.17 -5.89 -1.34
N CYS A 2 8.45 -7.19 -1.26
CA CYS A 2 9.82 -7.67 -1.00
C CYS A 2 10.86 -7.25 -2.07
N LEU A 3 10.45 -7.18 -3.34
CA LEU A 3 11.32 -6.64 -4.42
C LEU A 3 11.61 -5.14 -4.24
N VAL A 4 10.69 -4.39 -3.64
CA VAL A 4 10.90 -2.98 -3.28
C VAL A 4 11.89 -2.89 -2.12
N ALA A 5 11.71 -3.71 -1.09
CA ALA A 5 12.62 -3.78 0.05
C ALA A 5 14.04 -4.22 -0.36
N SER A 6 14.18 -5.10 -1.36
CA SER A 6 15.49 -5.51 -1.89
C SER A 6 16.12 -4.48 -2.84
N GLY A 7 15.44 -3.37 -3.15
CA GLY A 7 15.89 -2.36 -4.10
C GLY A 7 15.87 -2.81 -5.57
N ALA A 8 15.18 -3.92 -5.89
CA ALA A 8 15.08 -4.43 -7.26
C ALA A 8 13.96 -3.72 -8.06
N VAL A 9 12.99 -3.13 -7.37
CA VAL A 9 11.88 -2.37 -7.95
C VAL A 9 11.72 -1.08 -7.13
N GLU A 10 11.46 0.06 -7.76
CA GLU A 10 11.36 1.35 -7.07
C GLU A 10 10.07 1.49 -6.25
N ALA A 11 8.94 0.98 -6.76
CA ALA A 11 7.65 1.07 -6.09
C ALA A 11 6.68 -0.04 -6.51
N PHE A 12 5.72 -0.31 -5.64
CA PHE A 12 4.62 -1.25 -5.85
C PHE A 12 3.36 -0.70 -5.18
N PHE A 13 2.26 -0.62 -5.91
CA PHE A 13 0.96 -0.18 -5.39
C PHE A 13 -0.15 -1.11 -5.88
N GLU A 14 -1.19 -1.27 -5.08
CA GLU A 14 -2.36 -2.06 -5.45
C GLU A 14 -3.61 -1.61 -4.68
N ILE A 15 -4.78 -1.75 -5.32
CA ILE A 15 -6.09 -1.45 -4.75
C ILE A 15 -6.92 -2.73 -4.83
N GLY A 16 -7.46 -3.17 -3.71
CA GLY A 16 -8.30 -4.36 -3.59
C GLY A 16 -7.63 -5.58 -2.96
N ILE A 17 -6.37 -5.50 -2.59
CA ILE A 17 -5.69 -6.56 -1.81
C ILE A 17 -6.15 -6.55 -0.36
N HIS A 18 -5.96 -7.65 0.35
CA HIS A 18 -6.40 -7.80 1.73
C HIS A 18 -5.25 -7.61 2.72
N CYS A 19 -5.59 -7.39 3.99
CA CYS A 19 -4.63 -7.15 5.06
C CYS A 19 -3.57 -8.26 5.17
N TRP A 20 -3.93 -9.51 4.91
CA TRP A 20 -2.99 -10.64 4.95
C TRP A 20 -1.95 -10.62 3.82
N ASP A 21 -2.24 -9.98 2.68
CA ASP A 21 -1.29 -9.83 1.57
C ASP A 21 -0.23 -8.77 1.90
N ILE A 22 -0.59 -7.78 2.74
CA ILE A 22 0.23 -6.60 3.02
C ILE A 22 1.01 -6.72 4.33
N ALA A 23 0.41 -7.32 5.37
CA ALA A 23 0.90 -7.21 6.76
C ALA A 23 2.38 -7.57 6.93
N ALA A 24 2.81 -8.70 6.38
CA ALA A 24 4.21 -9.13 6.46
C ALA A 24 5.14 -8.23 5.62
N GLY A 25 4.71 -7.87 4.41
CA GLY A 25 5.49 -7.02 3.52
C GLY A 25 5.67 -5.60 4.06
N ALA A 26 4.70 -5.09 4.82
CA ALA A 26 4.72 -3.74 5.36
C ALA A 26 5.91 -3.56 6.31
N VAL A 27 6.08 -4.50 7.25
CA VAL A 27 7.22 -4.51 8.18
C VAL A 27 8.53 -4.66 7.41
N ILE A 28 8.61 -5.56 6.44
CA ILE A 28 9.83 -5.77 5.64
C ILE A 28 10.25 -4.49 4.90
N VAL A 29 9.31 -3.80 4.25
CA VAL A 29 9.60 -2.56 3.52
C VAL A 29 10.03 -1.45 4.48
N GLN A 30 9.33 -1.29 5.61
CA GLN A 30 9.66 -0.27 6.61
C GLN A 30 11.05 -0.48 7.22
N GLU A 31 11.40 -1.71 7.61
CA GLU A 31 12.71 -2.04 8.17
C GLU A 31 13.85 -1.93 7.15
N ALA A 32 13.55 -2.12 5.86
CA ALA A 32 14.49 -1.86 4.78
C ALA A 32 14.71 -0.36 4.49
N GLY A 33 13.99 0.53 5.18
CA GLY A 33 14.03 1.98 4.98
C GLY A 33 13.14 2.49 3.85
N GLY A 34 12.24 1.64 3.34
CA GLY A 34 11.23 2.03 2.37
C GLY A 34 10.03 2.74 3.00
N LEU A 35 9.22 3.37 2.15
CA LEU A 35 8.01 4.07 2.52
C LEU A 35 6.79 3.18 2.30
N LEU A 36 5.81 3.34 3.18
CA LEU A 36 4.48 2.77 3.05
C LEU A 36 3.45 3.89 3.20
N LEU A 37 2.60 4.07 2.19
CA LEU A 37 1.56 5.08 2.12
C LEU A 37 0.26 4.44 1.62
N ASP A 38 -0.85 5.14 1.81
CA ASP A 38 -2.07 4.85 1.04
C ASP A 38 -1.93 5.44 -0.38
N VAL A 39 -2.69 4.89 -1.33
CA VAL A 39 -2.66 5.32 -2.74
C VAL A 39 -3.19 6.73 -2.97
N ASP A 40 -3.93 7.27 -1.99
CA ASP A 40 -4.40 8.66 -1.95
C ASP A 40 -3.36 9.64 -1.36
N GLY A 41 -2.18 9.13 -0.97
CA GLY A 41 -1.11 9.89 -0.32
C GLY A 41 -1.31 10.09 1.18
N GLY A 42 -2.36 9.51 1.75
CA GLY A 42 -2.58 9.46 3.19
C GLY A 42 -1.65 8.49 3.92
N PRO A 43 -1.74 8.45 5.25
CA PRO A 43 -1.04 7.46 6.05
C PRO A 43 -1.51 6.06 5.68
N PHE A 44 -0.59 5.10 5.64
CA PHE A 44 -0.92 3.71 5.39
C PHE A 44 -1.92 3.16 6.43
N ASP A 45 -2.98 2.53 5.93
CA ASP A 45 -3.97 1.81 6.72
C ASP A 45 -4.08 0.37 6.21
N LEU A 46 -3.73 -0.58 7.08
CA LEU A 46 -3.70 -2.01 6.78
C LEU A 46 -5.07 -2.58 6.36
N MET A 47 -6.17 -1.99 6.84
CA MET A 47 -7.53 -2.50 6.59
C MET A 47 -8.22 -1.78 5.41
N SER A 48 -7.58 -0.75 4.85
CA SER A 48 -8.12 0.05 3.75
C SER A 48 -8.19 -0.68 2.41
N ARG A 49 -7.49 -1.82 2.29
CA ARG A 49 -7.29 -2.56 1.02
C ARG A 49 -6.59 -1.75 -0.07
N ARG A 50 -5.82 -0.76 0.34
CA ARG A 50 -5.07 0.13 -0.54
C ARG A 50 -3.68 0.30 0.04
N MET A 51 -2.67 0.18 -0.80
CA MET A 51 -1.29 0.35 -0.34
C MET A 51 -0.40 0.78 -1.49
N LEU A 52 0.54 1.65 -1.17
CA LEU A 52 1.69 2.00 -1.98
C LEU A 52 2.95 1.81 -1.14
N SER A 53 3.91 1.05 -1.68
CA SER A 53 5.25 0.88 -1.15
C SER A 53 6.25 1.46 -2.14
N ALA A 54 7.22 2.23 -1.65
CA ALA A 54 8.23 2.86 -2.51
C ALA A 54 9.58 2.97 -1.80
N ASN A 55 10.66 3.07 -2.56
CA ASN A 55 12.00 3.28 -2.03
C ASN A 55 12.26 4.72 -1.55
N ASN A 56 11.55 5.72 -2.10
CA ASN A 56 11.69 7.13 -1.75
C ASN A 56 10.42 7.93 -2.00
N ASP A 57 10.38 9.11 -1.39
CA ASP A 57 9.21 9.99 -1.33
C ASP A 57 8.85 10.57 -2.70
N VAL A 58 9.85 10.83 -3.54
CA VAL A 58 9.67 11.43 -4.87
C VAL A 58 8.91 10.49 -5.79
N ILE A 59 9.28 9.21 -5.81
CA ILE A 59 8.59 8.19 -6.61
C ILE A 59 7.17 7.96 -6.08
N ALA A 60 7.00 7.86 -4.76
CA ALA A 60 5.70 7.66 -4.14
C ALA A 60 4.72 8.77 -4.53
N HIS A 61 5.08 10.03 -4.32
CA HIS A 61 4.24 11.19 -4.66
C HIS A 61 4.04 11.37 -6.16
N ARG A 62 4.96 10.89 -7.00
CA ARG A 62 4.74 10.90 -8.44
C ARG A 62 3.65 9.90 -8.84
N ILE A 63 3.68 8.70 -8.28
CA ILE A 63 2.71 7.65 -8.55
C ILE A 63 1.32 8.05 -8.05
N ILE A 64 1.22 8.60 -6.83
CA ILE A 64 -0.06 9.04 -6.23
C ILE A 64 -0.82 10.02 -7.15
N LYS A 65 -0.11 10.88 -7.89
CA LYS A 65 -0.73 11.85 -8.81
C LYS A 65 -1.36 11.22 -10.06
N GLU A 66 -0.96 10.01 -10.42
CA GLU A 66 -1.38 9.31 -11.63
C GLU A 66 -2.43 8.23 -11.34
N ILE A 67 -2.64 7.87 -10.06
CA ILE A 67 -3.60 6.84 -9.66
C ILE A 67 -5.01 7.45 -9.54
N GLU A 68 -5.97 6.86 -10.25
CA GLU A 68 -7.39 7.08 -9.98
C GLU A 68 -7.89 6.05 -8.95
N VAL A 69 -8.28 6.53 -7.77
CA VAL A 69 -8.74 5.66 -6.68
C VAL A 69 -10.20 5.27 -6.89
N PHE A 70 -10.48 3.97 -6.87
CA PHE A 70 -11.84 3.44 -6.89
C PHE A 70 -12.26 2.90 -5.52
N PRO A 71 -13.56 2.92 -5.18
CA PRO A 71 -14.04 2.48 -3.88
C PRO A 71 -13.91 0.96 -3.73
N VAL A 72 -13.37 0.54 -2.59
CA VAL A 72 -13.28 -0.87 -2.17
C VAL A 72 -13.85 -1.02 -0.76
N GLU A 73 -14.52 -2.14 -0.50
CA GLU A 73 -15.02 -2.46 0.84
C GLU A 73 -13.86 -2.90 1.72
N ARG A 74 -13.64 -2.18 2.83
CA ARG A 74 -12.56 -2.43 3.80
C ARG A 74 -12.67 -3.80 4.44
N ASP A 75 -11.54 -4.32 4.91
CA ASP A 75 -11.50 -5.63 5.58
C ASP A 75 -12.18 -5.62 6.96
N ASP A 76 -12.26 -4.45 7.59
CA ASP A 76 -12.93 -4.23 8.88
C ASP A 76 -14.38 -3.72 8.71
N ALA A 77 -14.92 -3.71 7.48
CA ALA A 77 -16.30 -3.33 7.24
C ALA A 77 -17.25 -4.28 7.99
N PRO A 78 -18.34 -3.75 8.58
CA PRO A 78 -19.31 -4.58 9.26
C PRO A 78 -19.91 -5.58 8.27
N VAL A 79 -19.94 -6.87 8.66
CA VAL A 79 -20.54 -7.92 7.84
C VAL A 79 -21.96 -7.50 7.47
N GLN A 80 -22.20 -7.26 6.17
CA GLN A 80 -23.54 -7.05 5.66
C GLN A 80 -24.33 -8.34 5.89
N LYS A 81 -25.19 -8.32 6.92
CA LYS A 81 -26.16 -9.40 7.13
C LYS A 81 -27.07 -9.42 5.91
N LYS A 82 -26.98 -10.49 5.12
CA LYS A 82 -27.99 -10.84 4.12
C LYS A 82 -29.32 -11.15 4.78
#